data_AF-A0A934ZC70-F1
#
_entry.id   AF-A0A934ZC70-F1
#
_cell.length_a   1.000
_cell.length_b   1.000
_cell.length_c   1.000
_cell.angle_alpha   90.00
_cell.angle_beta   90.00
_cell.angle_gamma   90.00
#
_symmetry.space_group_name_H-M   'P 1'
#
loop_
_entity.id
_entity.type
_entity.pdbx_description
1 polymer ?
#
loop_
_entity_poly.entity_id
_entity_poly.type
_entity_poly.pdbx_seq_one_letter_code
_entity_poly.pdbx_strand_id
1 'polypeptide(L)'
;MARVKQSKSPAPKKKPAVPVAAKVKPVLKPRSQRLRDKGRAAISLIRKRRATLADDFLDVGEALRTLKGEGMFEALGRADFDDVCARDLDLAESTADAMIALSERIERELEKELGRDRSSALLALVDAIPEDDLPMNLLDATIQLPTGGKLVVRGAPASEVREAARSFRLVRGARQGKRSRGFTTTPEEKRRFTAVEKRWRARRDLAAVVHTRLVASRREHGAEVDVRLPLEVWERIELPGLPKR
;
A
#
# COMPACT_ATOMS: atom_id res chain seq x y z
N MET A 1 55.41 -13.42 74.00
CA MET A 1 56.12 -12.13 74.10
C MET A 1 56.69 -11.78 72.74
N ALA A 2 56.52 -10.53 72.31
CA ALA A 2 56.90 -10.01 71.00
C ALA A 2 58.43 -9.87 70.84
N ARG A 3 58.95 -10.06 69.62
CA ARG A 3 59.64 -8.99 68.87
C ARG A 3 59.94 -9.34 67.42
N VAL A 4 59.64 -8.35 66.59
CA VAL A 4 59.83 -8.21 65.15
C VAL A 4 61.31 -8.16 64.76
N LYS A 5 61.66 -8.76 63.61
CA LYS A 5 62.70 -8.23 62.70
C LYS A 5 62.20 -8.29 61.26
N GLN A 6 61.98 -7.11 60.69
CA GLN A 6 61.74 -6.88 59.26
C GLN A 6 62.99 -7.19 58.45
N SER A 7 62.85 -7.71 57.23
CA SER A 7 63.73 -7.32 56.12
C SER A 7 63.15 -7.63 54.73
N LYS A 8 63.07 -6.56 53.92
CA LYS A 8 63.21 -6.45 52.46
C LYS A 8 62.31 -7.31 51.54
N SER A 9 61.29 -6.66 51.00
CA SER A 9 60.69 -6.99 49.70
C SER A 9 61.68 -6.74 48.54
N PRO A 10 61.84 -7.67 47.58
CA PRO A 10 62.45 -7.38 46.29
C PRO A 10 61.41 -6.91 45.26
N ALA A 11 61.77 -5.89 44.51
CA ALA A 11 61.00 -5.21 43.47
C ALA A 11 60.51 -6.14 42.33
N PRO A 12 59.37 -5.84 41.68
CA PRO A 12 58.86 -6.66 40.58
C PRO A 12 59.69 -6.46 39.31
N LYS A 13 60.15 -7.58 38.72
CA LYS A 13 60.90 -7.61 37.47
C LYS A 13 60.02 -7.09 36.31
N LYS A 14 60.45 -6.01 35.66
CA LYS A 14 59.88 -5.52 34.39
C LYS A 14 60.08 -6.59 33.30
N LYS A 15 58.98 -7.06 32.70
CA LYS A 15 59.01 -7.87 31.47
C LYS A 15 59.36 -6.96 30.27
N PRO A 16 60.21 -7.38 29.33
CA PRO A 16 60.56 -6.58 28.17
C PRO A 16 59.37 -6.41 27.21
N ALA A 17 59.25 -5.20 26.67
CA ALA A 17 58.22 -4.81 25.72
C ALA A 17 58.34 -5.61 24.41
N VAL A 18 57.23 -6.20 23.98
CA VAL A 18 57.08 -6.81 22.65
C VAL A 18 57.07 -5.68 21.62
N PRO A 19 57.87 -5.74 20.53
CA PRO A 19 57.84 -4.70 19.51
C PRO A 19 56.49 -4.73 18.79
N VAL A 20 55.87 -3.55 18.72
CA VAL A 20 54.61 -3.28 18.03
C VAL A 20 54.73 -3.78 16.58
N ALA A 21 53.91 -4.78 16.25
CA ALA A 21 53.81 -5.32 14.91
C ALA A 21 53.56 -4.19 13.91
N ALA A 22 54.52 -3.99 13.00
CA ALA A 22 54.35 -3.12 11.85
C ALA A 22 53.07 -3.55 11.11
N LYS A 23 52.13 -2.60 10.94
CA LYS A 23 50.94 -2.78 10.11
C LYS A 23 51.38 -3.04 8.67
N VAL A 24 51.55 -4.31 8.30
CA VAL A 24 51.71 -4.73 6.91
C VAL A 24 50.39 -4.42 6.21
N LYS A 25 50.36 -3.36 5.40
CA LYS A 25 49.25 -3.11 4.47
C LYS A 25 49.15 -4.32 3.54
N PRO A 26 48.01 -5.01 3.46
CA PRO A 26 47.89 -6.14 2.56
C PRO A 26 48.03 -5.64 1.12
N VAL A 27 49.12 -6.02 0.45
CA VAL A 27 49.29 -5.82 -0.99
C VAL A 27 48.21 -6.65 -1.68
N LEU A 28 47.14 -5.97 -2.09
CA LEU A 28 46.02 -6.60 -2.79
C LEU A 28 46.54 -7.19 -4.10
N LYS A 29 46.39 -8.51 -4.27
CA LYS A 29 46.77 -9.19 -5.51
C LYS A 29 46.10 -8.47 -6.71
N PRO A 30 46.78 -8.25 -7.84
CA PRO A 30 46.26 -7.45 -8.97
C PRO A 30 44.87 -7.89 -9.47
N ARG A 31 44.58 -9.20 -9.42
CA ARG A 31 43.27 -9.78 -9.75
C ARG A 31 42.16 -9.33 -8.80
N SER A 32 42.47 -9.17 -7.51
CA SER A 32 41.52 -8.67 -6.50
C SER A 32 41.24 -7.17 -6.68
N GLN A 33 42.21 -6.39 -7.13
CA GLN A 33 42.02 -4.97 -7.44
C GLN A 33 41.13 -4.79 -8.68
N ARG A 34 41.42 -5.51 -9.78
CA ARG A 34 40.59 -5.48 -10.99
C ARG A 34 39.13 -5.88 -10.73
N LEU A 35 38.89 -6.89 -9.90
CA LEU A 35 37.53 -7.28 -9.51
C LEU A 35 36.84 -6.23 -8.64
N ARG A 36 37.57 -5.57 -7.75
CA ARG A 36 37.05 -4.43 -6.95
C ARG A 36 36.70 -3.24 -7.83
N ASP A 37 37.55 -2.90 -8.79
CA ASP A 37 37.32 -1.79 -9.71
C ASP A 37 36.12 -2.08 -10.62
N LYS A 38 36.00 -3.31 -11.14
CA LYS A 38 34.81 -3.77 -11.87
C LYS A 38 33.55 -3.72 -11.00
N GLY A 39 33.62 -4.20 -9.76
CA GLY A 39 32.50 -4.15 -8.82
C GLY A 39 32.07 -2.72 -8.51
N ARG A 40 33.02 -1.81 -8.28
CA ARG A 40 32.75 -0.38 -8.06
C ARG A 40 32.12 0.26 -9.30
N ALA A 41 32.62 -0.03 -10.49
CA ALA A 41 32.05 0.46 -11.74
C ALA A 41 30.60 -0.04 -11.95
N ALA A 42 30.33 -1.31 -11.66
CA ALA A 42 28.98 -1.87 -11.71
C ALA A 42 28.02 -1.19 -10.72
N ILE A 43 28.47 -0.97 -9.47
CA ILE A 43 27.68 -0.24 -8.46
C ILE A 43 27.40 1.19 -8.92
N SER A 44 28.39 1.90 -9.46
CA SER A 44 28.21 3.25 -9.99
C SER A 44 27.22 3.29 -11.17
N LEU A 45 27.27 2.31 -12.07
CA LEU A 45 26.31 2.18 -13.16
C LEU A 45 24.90 1.96 -12.64
N ILE A 46 24.72 1.03 -11.69
CA ILE A 46 23.42 0.76 -11.07
C ILE A 46 22.87 2.02 -10.39
N ARG A 47 23.70 2.75 -9.65
CA ARG A 47 23.30 4.02 -9.01
C ARG A 47 22.84 5.06 -10.03
N LYS A 48 23.59 5.24 -11.12
CA LYS A 48 23.20 6.15 -12.20
C LYS A 48 21.86 5.76 -12.82
N ARG A 49 21.66 4.48 -13.12
CA ARG A 49 20.40 3.98 -13.69
C ARG A 49 19.23 4.12 -12.73
N ARG A 50 19.44 3.88 -11.43
CA ARG A 50 18.40 4.10 -10.41
C ARG A 50 17.95 5.55 -10.34
N ALA A 51 18.87 6.51 -10.50
CA ALA A 51 18.51 7.93 -10.54
C ALA A 51 17.68 8.27 -11.79
N THR A 52 18.07 7.77 -12.97
CA THR A 52 17.27 7.96 -14.20
C THR A 52 15.88 7.33 -14.07
N LEU A 53 15.79 6.10 -13.53
CA LEU A 53 14.50 5.44 -13.31
C LEU A 53 13.61 6.18 -12.32
N ALA A 54 14.18 6.91 -11.35
CA ALA A 54 13.42 7.77 -10.45
C ALA A 54 12.79 8.95 -11.20
N ASP A 55 13.56 9.63 -12.05
CA ASP A 55 13.05 10.72 -12.89
C ASP A 55 11.98 10.21 -13.86
N ASP A 56 12.28 9.14 -14.61
CA ASP A 56 11.35 8.55 -15.59
C ASP A 56 10.02 8.15 -14.93
N PHE A 57 10.06 7.64 -13.70
CA PHE A 57 8.86 7.22 -12.99
C PHE A 57 7.95 8.39 -12.60
N LEU A 58 8.54 9.51 -12.17
CA LEU A 58 7.77 10.70 -11.84
C LEU A 58 7.22 11.37 -13.10
N ASP A 59 8.00 11.39 -14.20
CA ASP A 59 7.55 11.87 -15.51
C ASP A 59 6.36 11.05 -16.02
N VAL A 60 6.43 9.72 -15.91
CA VAL A 60 5.30 8.83 -16.25
C VAL A 60 4.10 9.09 -15.34
N GLY A 61 4.30 9.31 -14.04
CA GLY A 61 3.21 9.68 -13.12
C GLY A 61 2.50 10.99 -13.51
N GLU A 62 3.26 12.03 -13.88
CA GLU A 62 2.72 13.30 -14.36
C GLU A 62 1.95 13.15 -15.69
N ALA A 63 2.46 12.32 -16.61
CA ALA A 63 1.78 12.01 -17.86
C ALA A 63 0.48 11.21 -17.62
N LEU A 64 0.51 10.20 -16.73
CA LEU A 64 -0.67 9.43 -16.34
C LEU A 64 -1.73 10.29 -15.68
N ARG A 65 -1.34 11.28 -14.86
CA ARG A 65 -2.26 12.26 -14.27
C ARG A 65 -2.97 13.07 -15.34
N THR A 66 -2.23 13.47 -16.37
CA THR A 66 -2.81 14.16 -17.54
C THR A 66 -3.82 13.26 -18.27
N LEU A 67 -3.50 11.98 -18.43
CA LEU A 67 -4.41 10.98 -19.01
C LEU A 67 -5.66 10.73 -18.16
N LYS A 68 -5.57 10.88 -16.84
CA LYS A 68 -6.71 10.77 -15.90
C LYS A 68 -7.55 12.05 -15.84
N GLY A 69 -7.17 13.10 -16.56
CA GLY A 69 -7.90 14.36 -16.65
C GLY A 69 -9.31 14.20 -17.25
N GLU A 70 -10.18 15.15 -16.92
CA GLU A 70 -11.57 15.16 -17.40
C GLU A 70 -11.63 15.14 -18.93
N GLY A 71 -12.43 14.23 -19.49
CA GLY A 71 -12.65 14.08 -20.93
C GLY A 71 -11.52 13.44 -21.74
N MET A 72 -10.38 13.08 -21.11
CA MET A 72 -9.21 12.60 -21.84
C MET A 72 -9.39 11.18 -22.38
N PHE A 73 -9.96 10.27 -21.59
CA PHE A 73 -10.23 8.89 -22.05
C PHE A 73 -11.31 8.85 -23.15
N GLU A 74 -12.32 9.72 -23.07
CA GLU A 74 -13.34 9.89 -24.11
C GLU A 74 -12.74 10.40 -25.42
N ALA A 75 -11.84 11.38 -25.34
CA ALA A 75 -11.11 11.91 -26.50
C ALA A 75 -10.23 10.84 -27.18
N LEU A 76 -9.75 9.86 -26.42
CA LEU A 76 -9.00 8.70 -26.92
C LEU A 76 -9.90 7.56 -27.40
N GLY A 77 -11.23 7.69 -27.28
CA GLY A 77 -12.19 6.66 -27.67
C GLY A 77 -12.19 5.44 -26.72
N ARG A 78 -11.85 5.64 -25.44
CA ARG A 78 -11.85 4.62 -24.38
C ARG A 78 -13.02 4.83 -23.43
N ALA A 79 -13.45 3.76 -22.76
CA ALA A 79 -14.60 3.80 -21.86
C ALA A 79 -14.29 4.52 -20.54
N ASP A 80 -13.10 4.30 -20.00
CA ASP A 80 -12.62 4.87 -18.75
C ASP A 80 -11.08 4.83 -18.70
N PHE A 81 -10.51 5.28 -17.58
CA PHE A 81 -9.05 5.31 -17.38
C PHE A 81 -8.43 3.91 -17.27
N ASP A 82 -9.16 2.90 -16.76
CA ASP A 82 -8.68 1.51 -16.70
C ASP A 82 -8.53 0.95 -18.11
N ASP A 83 -9.48 1.23 -19.02
CA ASP A 83 -9.40 0.81 -20.42
C ASP A 83 -8.23 1.49 -21.16
N VAL A 84 -7.95 2.77 -20.89
CA VAL A 84 -6.72 3.44 -21.39
C VAL A 84 -5.46 2.71 -20.89
N CYS A 85 -5.37 2.44 -19.58
CA CYS A 85 -4.21 1.78 -19.00
C CYS A 85 -3.99 0.37 -19.59
N ALA A 86 -5.06 -0.41 -19.71
CA ALA A 86 -4.99 -1.78 -20.20
C ALA A 86 -4.74 -1.87 -21.71
N ARG A 87 -5.36 -1.00 -22.52
CA ARG A 87 -5.31 -1.09 -23.99
C ARG A 87 -4.16 -0.33 -24.61
N ASP A 88 -3.80 0.82 -24.05
CA ASP A 88 -2.82 1.72 -24.66
C ASP A 88 -1.45 1.64 -23.97
N LEU A 89 -1.41 1.25 -22.69
CA LEU A 89 -0.19 1.31 -21.88
C LEU A 89 0.30 -0.04 -21.35
N ASP A 90 -0.46 -1.13 -21.56
CA ASP A 90 -0.18 -2.47 -20.99
C ASP A 90 0.10 -2.41 -19.48
N LEU A 91 -0.71 -1.60 -18.77
CA LEU A 91 -0.52 -1.27 -17.36
C LEU A 91 -1.83 -1.48 -16.59
N ALA A 92 -1.73 -1.98 -15.35
CA ALA A 92 -2.89 -2.03 -14.46
C ALA A 92 -3.17 -0.64 -13.86
N GLU A 93 -4.44 -0.23 -13.78
CA GLU A 93 -4.86 1.05 -13.19
C GLU A 93 -4.24 1.27 -11.80
N SER A 94 -4.25 0.24 -10.94
CA SER A 94 -3.64 0.34 -9.60
C SER A 94 -2.15 0.71 -9.59
N THR A 95 -1.41 0.34 -10.64
CA THR A 95 0.00 0.72 -10.79
C THR A 95 0.11 2.15 -11.30
N ALA A 96 -0.76 2.56 -12.23
CA ALA A 96 -0.84 3.94 -12.70
C ALA A 96 -1.18 4.90 -11.55
N ASP A 97 -2.16 4.56 -10.73
CA ASP A 97 -2.55 5.33 -9.54
C ASP A 97 -1.39 5.47 -8.54
N ALA A 98 -0.61 4.40 -8.34
CA ALA A 98 0.57 4.46 -7.48
C ALA A 98 1.66 5.38 -8.07
N MET A 99 1.83 5.42 -9.39
CA MET A 99 2.75 6.34 -10.08
C MET A 99 2.30 7.79 -9.93
N ILE A 100 1.01 8.06 -10.18
CA ILE A 100 0.40 9.38 -10.00
C ILE A 100 0.60 9.85 -8.56
N ALA A 101 0.20 9.05 -7.57
CA ALA A 101 0.31 9.41 -6.17
C ALA A 101 1.76 9.71 -5.73
N LEU A 102 2.75 9.00 -6.30
CA LEU A 102 4.15 9.27 -6.05
C LEU A 102 4.58 10.62 -6.64
N SER A 103 4.23 10.87 -7.91
CA SER A 103 4.55 12.14 -8.59
C SER A 103 3.91 13.37 -7.94
N GLU A 104 2.76 13.22 -7.30
CA GLU A 104 2.06 14.33 -6.66
C GLU A 104 2.61 14.70 -5.28
N ARG A 105 3.26 13.75 -4.58
CA ARG A 105 3.53 13.86 -3.14
C ARG A 105 5.01 13.74 -2.77
N ILE A 106 5.86 13.27 -3.68
CA ILE A 106 7.29 13.11 -3.47
C ILE A 106 8.06 13.99 -4.44
N GLU A 107 8.98 14.80 -3.91
CA GLU A 107 9.87 15.62 -4.73
C GLU A 107 10.91 14.76 -5.45
N ARG A 108 11.33 15.19 -6.66
CA ARG A 108 12.28 14.47 -7.52
C ARG A 108 13.59 14.12 -6.82
N GLU A 109 14.15 15.09 -6.10
CA GLU A 109 15.41 14.88 -5.38
C GLU A 109 15.25 13.88 -4.23
N LEU A 110 14.10 13.89 -3.57
CA LEU A 110 13.78 12.92 -2.53
C LEU A 110 13.59 11.51 -3.10
N GLU A 111 12.96 11.37 -4.27
CA GLU A 111 12.81 10.08 -4.96
C GLU A 111 14.16 9.49 -5.37
N LYS A 112 15.10 10.33 -5.82
CA LYS A 112 16.47 9.88 -6.14
C LYS A 112 17.23 9.40 -4.91
N GLU A 113 17.04 10.08 -3.78
CA GLU A 113 17.69 9.72 -2.51
C GLU A 113 17.13 8.41 -1.93
N LEU A 114 15.81 8.30 -1.81
CA LEU A 114 15.14 7.17 -1.18
C LEU A 114 15.05 5.96 -2.12
N GLY A 115 14.77 6.22 -3.39
CA GLY A 115 14.39 5.24 -4.39
C GLY A 115 12.99 4.65 -4.18
N ARG A 116 12.38 4.21 -5.29
CA ARG A 116 11.02 3.67 -5.40
C ARG A 116 10.48 2.89 -4.21
N ASP A 117 11.20 1.85 -3.79
CA ASP A 117 10.69 0.98 -2.72
C ASP A 117 10.46 1.72 -1.41
N ARG A 118 11.36 2.65 -1.11
CA ARG A 118 11.33 3.40 0.14
C ARG A 118 10.34 4.55 0.07
N SER A 119 10.25 5.25 -1.06
CA SER A 119 9.24 6.29 -1.26
C SER A 119 7.82 5.72 -1.28
N SER A 120 7.62 4.57 -1.92
CA SER A 120 6.35 3.83 -1.88
C SER A 120 5.99 3.40 -0.45
N ALA A 121 6.96 2.92 0.33
CA ALA A 121 6.75 2.59 1.74
C ALA A 121 6.36 3.81 2.57
N LEU A 122 7.03 4.95 2.34
CA LEU A 122 6.75 6.21 3.02
C LEU A 122 5.34 6.72 2.72
N LEU A 123 4.92 6.74 1.46
CA LEU A 123 3.54 7.09 1.11
C LEU A 123 2.52 6.16 1.77
N ALA A 124 2.79 4.85 1.74
CA ALA A 124 1.90 3.88 2.36
C ALA A 124 1.73 4.12 3.87
N LEU A 125 2.78 4.62 4.53
CA LEU A 125 2.78 5.00 5.94
C LEU A 125 2.04 6.31 6.18
N VAL A 126 2.24 7.33 5.34
CA VAL A 126 1.47 8.59 5.39
C VAL A 126 -0.03 8.30 5.25
N ASP A 127 -0.44 7.47 4.29
CA ASP A 127 -1.86 7.10 4.12
C ASP A 127 -2.45 6.36 5.33
N ALA A 128 -1.58 5.72 6.13
CA ALA A 128 -1.98 4.97 7.31
C ALA A 128 -2.12 5.86 8.56
N ILE A 129 -1.42 6.99 8.62
CA ILE A 129 -1.40 7.92 9.74
C ILE A 129 -2.29 9.13 9.38
N PRO A 130 -3.49 9.28 9.98
CA PRO A 130 -4.47 10.28 9.58
C PRO A 130 -4.20 11.71 10.10
N GLU A 131 -3.05 11.96 10.71
CA GLU A 131 -2.61 13.34 10.94
C GLU A 131 -2.05 13.84 9.61
N ASP A 132 -2.46 15.03 9.17
CA ASP A 132 -2.15 15.64 7.86
C ASP A 132 -0.64 15.94 7.70
N ASP A 133 0.20 14.91 7.80
CA ASP A 133 1.64 14.99 7.64
C ASP A 133 2.00 14.73 6.19
N LEU A 134 2.62 15.74 5.59
CA LEU A 134 3.30 15.57 4.31
C LEU A 134 4.40 14.51 4.45
N PRO A 135 4.74 13.74 3.39
CA PRO A 135 5.78 12.72 3.45
C PRO A 135 7.12 13.19 4.03
N MET A 136 7.48 14.47 3.79
CA MET A 136 8.67 15.09 4.35
C MET A 136 8.64 15.22 5.88
N ASN A 137 7.49 15.58 6.47
CA ASN A 137 7.34 15.69 7.92
C ASN A 137 7.55 14.32 8.58
N LEU A 138 7.03 13.27 7.93
CA LEU A 138 7.09 11.93 8.45
C LEU A 138 8.48 11.29 8.29
N LEU A 139 9.25 11.70 7.27
CA LEU A 139 10.60 11.19 7.04
C LEU A 139 11.52 11.46 8.23
N ASP A 140 11.42 12.65 8.82
CA ASP A 140 12.23 13.08 9.95
C ASP A 140 11.61 12.75 11.32
N ALA A 141 10.38 12.23 11.31
CA ALA A 141 9.66 11.88 12.52
C ALA A 141 10.16 10.57 13.15
N THR A 142 10.05 10.53 14.48
CA THR A 142 10.07 9.28 15.25
C THR A 142 8.63 8.94 15.64
N ILE A 143 8.05 7.98 14.94
CA ILE A 143 6.65 7.58 15.14
C ILE A 143 6.53 6.52 16.23
N GLN A 144 5.46 6.56 17.01
CA GLN A 144 5.11 5.46 17.91
C GLN A 144 4.26 4.43 17.18
N LEU A 145 4.75 3.21 17.12
CA LEU A 145 4.04 2.10 16.52
C LEU A 145 2.91 1.64 17.44
N PRO A 146 1.75 1.24 16.88
CA PRO A 146 0.66 0.68 17.67
C PRO A 146 1.04 -0.61 18.43
N THR A 147 2.12 -1.28 18.02
CA THR A 147 2.70 -2.46 18.68
C THR A 147 3.54 -2.14 19.91
N GLY A 148 3.69 -0.85 20.28
CA GLY A 148 4.43 -0.41 21.47
C GLY A 148 5.90 -0.05 21.24
N GLY A 149 6.36 -0.07 19.99
CA GLY A 149 7.72 0.34 19.59
C GLY A 149 7.81 1.78 19.07
N LYS A 150 9.03 2.27 18.83
CA LYS A 150 9.28 3.53 18.11
C LYS A 150 9.99 3.22 16.80
N LEU A 151 9.65 3.93 15.73
CA LEU A 151 10.32 3.84 14.44
C LEU A 151 10.89 5.20 14.05
N VAL A 152 12.19 5.23 13.74
CA VAL A 152 12.86 6.41 13.15
C VAL A 152 12.83 6.25 11.63
N VAL A 153 11.97 7.00 10.96
CA VAL A 153 11.63 6.76 9.54
C VAL A 153 12.82 6.99 8.59
N ARG A 154 13.62 8.05 8.80
CA ARG A 154 14.84 8.34 8.02
C ARG A 154 15.89 7.24 8.08
N GLY A 155 15.95 6.46 9.16
CA GLY A 155 16.93 5.37 9.31
C GLY A 155 16.41 4.01 8.85
N ALA A 156 15.10 3.82 8.82
CA ALA A 156 14.49 2.52 8.66
C ALA A 156 14.52 1.98 7.21
N PRO A 157 14.75 0.68 7.02
CA PRO A 157 14.61 0.04 5.71
C PRO A 157 13.15 0.07 5.24
N ALA A 158 12.94 0.02 3.92
CA ALA A 158 11.61 0.07 3.32
C ALA A 158 10.65 -1.03 3.83
N SER A 159 11.18 -2.21 4.19
CA SER A 159 10.38 -3.29 4.79
C SER A 159 9.78 -2.90 6.14
N GLU A 160 10.58 -2.31 7.03
CA GLU A 160 10.12 -1.88 8.35
C GLU A 160 9.10 -0.73 8.25
N VAL A 161 9.31 0.22 7.33
CA VAL A 161 8.34 1.30 7.05
C VAL A 161 7.01 0.72 6.53
N ARG A 162 7.04 -0.30 5.67
CA ARG A 162 5.82 -1.00 5.19
C ARG A 162 5.12 -1.78 6.30
N GLU A 163 5.87 -2.43 7.19
CA GLU A 163 5.31 -3.13 8.34
C GLU A 163 4.65 -2.16 9.31
N ALA A 164 5.28 -1.02 9.56
CA ALA A 164 4.69 0.07 10.33
C ALA A 164 3.36 0.53 9.71
N ALA A 165 3.35 0.85 8.41
CA ALA A 165 2.14 1.24 7.69
C ALA A 165 1.04 0.18 7.83
N ARG A 166 1.40 -1.11 7.71
CA ARG A 166 0.47 -2.23 7.88
C ARG A 166 -0.10 -2.29 9.31
N SER A 167 0.72 -2.06 10.33
CA SER A 167 0.29 -2.05 11.73
C SER A 167 -0.72 -0.93 12.01
N PHE A 168 -0.49 0.28 11.48
CA PHE A 168 -1.44 1.39 11.58
C PHE A 168 -2.75 1.08 10.85
N ARG A 169 -2.69 0.51 9.63
CA ARG A 169 -3.89 0.08 8.88
C ARG A 169 -4.68 -0.99 9.63
N LEU A 170 -4.00 -1.94 10.27
CA LEU A 170 -4.66 -3.01 11.04
C LEU A 170 -5.41 -2.43 12.24
N VAL A 171 -4.75 -1.55 13.01
CA VAL A 171 -5.40 -0.91 14.16
C VAL A 171 -6.52 0.03 13.73
N ARG A 172 -6.35 0.77 12.63
CA ARG A 172 -7.42 1.58 12.03
C ARG A 172 -8.59 0.72 11.58
N GLY A 173 -8.33 -0.41 10.93
CA GLY A 173 -9.37 -1.37 10.53
C GLY A 173 -10.08 -2.02 11.73
N ALA A 174 -9.38 -2.23 12.84
CA ALA A 174 -9.99 -2.68 14.09
C ALA A 174 -10.82 -1.57 14.76
N ARG A 175 -10.34 -0.33 14.77
CA ARG A 175 -11.01 0.86 15.36
C ARG A 175 -12.21 1.34 14.56
N GLN A 176 -12.18 1.24 13.23
CA GLN A 176 -13.33 1.51 12.36
C GLN A 176 -14.44 0.46 12.49
N GLY A 177 -14.32 -0.45 13.46
CA GLY A 177 -15.15 -1.62 13.60
C GLY A 177 -14.88 -2.59 12.46
N LYS A 178 -15.22 -3.87 12.65
CA LYS A 178 -15.42 -4.76 11.51
C LYS A 178 -16.34 -4.00 10.55
N ARG A 179 -15.84 -3.56 9.38
CA ARG A 179 -16.72 -3.35 8.23
C ARG A 179 -17.55 -4.62 8.21
N SER A 180 -18.84 -4.50 8.57
CA SER A 180 -19.73 -5.64 8.53
C SER A 180 -19.54 -6.22 7.14
N ARG A 181 -19.05 -7.46 7.08
CA ARG A 181 -19.02 -8.25 5.83
C ARG A 181 -20.34 -7.91 5.14
N GLY A 182 -20.29 -7.30 3.95
CA GLY A 182 -21.47 -6.74 3.31
C GLY A 182 -22.62 -7.73 3.44
N PHE A 183 -23.81 -7.24 3.79
CA PHE A 183 -24.94 -8.12 4.08
C PHE A 183 -25.15 -9.05 2.88
N THR A 184 -25.04 -10.35 3.11
CA THR A 184 -25.25 -11.36 2.09
C THR A 184 -26.64 -11.94 2.28
N THR A 185 -27.43 -11.94 1.22
CA THR A 185 -28.69 -12.68 1.15
C THR A 185 -28.44 -14.16 1.43
N THR A 186 -29.21 -14.74 2.33
CA THR A 186 -29.16 -16.17 2.67
C THR A 186 -29.57 -17.04 1.47
N PRO A 187 -29.16 -18.32 1.42
CA PRO A 187 -29.61 -19.25 0.38
C PRO A 187 -31.14 -19.39 0.32
N GLU A 188 -31.83 -19.23 1.44
CA GLU A 188 -33.28 -19.30 1.52
C GLU A 188 -33.95 -18.06 0.91
N GLU A 189 -33.44 -16.86 1.20
CA GLU A 189 -33.90 -15.61 0.58
C GLU A 189 -33.70 -15.63 -0.95
N LYS A 190 -32.55 -16.15 -1.42
CA LYS A 190 -32.30 -16.33 -2.85
C LYS A 190 -33.32 -17.26 -3.51
N ARG A 191 -33.67 -18.37 -2.84
CA ARG A 191 -34.69 -19.33 -3.34
C ARG A 191 -36.07 -18.68 -3.41
N ARG A 192 -36.50 -17.95 -2.38
CA ARG A 192 -37.77 -17.22 -2.36
C ARG A 192 -37.82 -16.15 -3.46
N PHE A 193 -36.75 -15.38 -3.63
CA PHE A 193 -36.64 -14.38 -4.70
C PHE A 193 -36.73 -15.02 -6.10
N THR A 194 -36.00 -16.10 -6.34
CA THR A 194 -36.00 -16.81 -7.64
C THR A 194 -37.40 -17.34 -7.98
N ALA A 195 -38.16 -17.80 -6.98
CA ALA A 195 -39.54 -18.26 -7.18
C ALA A 195 -40.49 -17.11 -7.58
N VAL A 196 -40.34 -15.93 -6.97
CA VAL A 196 -41.12 -14.72 -7.32
C VAL A 196 -40.73 -14.21 -8.70
N GLU A 197 -39.42 -14.12 -9.00
CA GLU A 197 -38.92 -13.69 -10.29
C GLU A 197 -39.43 -14.59 -11.43
N LYS A 198 -39.42 -15.92 -11.25
CA LYS A 198 -39.99 -16.86 -12.22
C LYS A 198 -41.48 -16.63 -12.47
N ARG A 199 -42.27 -16.35 -11.43
CA ARG A 199 -43.72 -16.06 -11.57
C ARG A 199 -43.96 -14.76 -12.34
N TRP A 200 -43.14 -13.74 -12.13
CA TRP A 200 -43.25 -12.47 -12.83
C TRP A 200 -42.76 -12.57 -14.27
N ARG A 201 -41.71 -13.34 -14.54
CA ARG A 201 -41.26 -13.62 -15.92
C ARG A 201 -42.22 -14.52 -16.70
N ALA A 202 -43.03 -15.34 -16.04
CA ALA A 202 -44.08 -16.13 -16.69
C ALA A 202 -45.28 -15.27 -17.15
N ARG A 203 -45.41 -14.06 -16.62
CA ARG A 203 -46.42 -13.08 -17.02
C ARG A 203 -45.96 -12.33 -18.27
N ARG A 204 -46.68 -12.53 -19.38
CA ARG A 204 -46.34 -11.96 -20.70
C ARG A 204 -46.31 -10.42 -20.70
N ASP A 205 -47.08 -9.80 -19.81
CA ASP A 205 -47.17 -8.37 -19.58
C ASP A 205 -46.01 -7.79 -18.73
N LEU A 206 -45.26 -8.63 -18.01
CA LEU A 206 -44.21 -8.22 -17.08
C LEU A 206 -42.80 -8.69 -17.49
N ALA A 207 -42.71 -9.73 -18.32
CA ALA A 207 -41.47 -10.44 -18.64
C ALA A 207 -40.35 -9.57 -19.25
N ALA A 208 -40.71 -8.53 -20.00
CA ALA A 208 -39.76 -7.67 -20.71
C ALA A 208 -39.49 -6.32 -20.02
N VAL A 209 -40.31 -5.94 -19.02
CA VAL A 209 -40.35 -4.58 -18.46
C VAL A 209 -40.08 -4.51 -16.97
N VAL A 210 -40.04 -5.65 -16.27
CA VAL A 210 -39.76 -5.69 -14.84
C VAL A 210 -38.30 -6.08 -14.61
N HIS A 211 -37.56 -5.18 -13.96
CA HIS A 211 -36.26 -5.47 -13.37
C HIS A 211 -36.41 -5.66 -11.87
N THR A 212 -36.09 -6.86 -11.37
CA THR A 212 -36.09 -7.15 -9.94
C THR A 212 -34.66 -7.36 -9.45
N ARG A 213 -34.35 -6.85 -8.26
CA ARG A 213 -33.07 -7.05 -7.59
C ARG A 213 -33.31 -7.38 -6.13
N LEU A 214 -32.71 -8.46 -5.66
CA LEU A 214 -32.66 -8.77 -4.24
C LEU A 214 -31.60 -7.90 -3.57
N VAL A 215 -32.02 -7.13 -2.57
CA VAL A 215 -31.18 -6.20 -1.81
C VAL A 215 -31.12 -6.69 -0.37
N ALA A 216 -29.93 -6.96 0.14
CA ALA A 216 -29.78 -7.31 1.55
C ALA A 216 -30.04 -6.06 2.42
N SER A 217 -31.02 -6.13 3.32
CA SER A 217 -31.46 -5.00 4.17
C SER A 217 -31.27 -5.30 5.67
N ARG A 218 -31.29 -4.22 6.48
CA ARG A 218 -31.10 -4.23 7.94
C ARG A 218 -32.44 -4.19 8.71
N ARG A 219 -33.58 -4.22 8.01
CA ARG A 219 -34.91 -4.12 8.63
C ARG A 219 -35.32 -5.44 9.29
N GLU A 220 -36.25 -5.38 10.25
CA GLU A 220 -36.78 -6.55 10.99
C GLU A 220 -37.27 -7.69 10.08
N HIS A 221 -37.57 -7.42 8.81
CA HIS A 221 -38.15 -8.36 7.87
C HIS A 221 -37.16 -9.03 6.90
N GLY A 222 -35.84 -8.78 7.02
CA GLY A 222 -34.80 -9.44 6.21
C GLY A 222 -34.52 -8.77 4.85
N ALA A 223 -34.03 -9.53 3.86
CA ALA A 223 -33.73 -9.01 2.53
C ALA A 223 -34.96 -8.38 1.84
N GLU A 224 -34.74 -7.25 1.17
CA GLU A 224 -35.75 -6.49 0.42
C GLU A 224 -35.63 -6.76 -1.08
N VAL A 225 -36.69 -6.47 -1.82
CA VAL A 225 -36.68 -6.57 -3.28
C VAL A 225 -36.89 -5.19 -3.87
N ASP A 226 -35.91 -4.72 -4.64
CA ASP A 226 -36.06 -3.54 -5.50
C ASP A 226 -36.72 -3.98 -6.81
N VAL A 227 -37.80 -3.29 -7.20
CA VAL A 227 -38.58 -3.58 -8.39
C VAL A 227 -38.66 -2.31 -9.21
N ARG A 228 -38.05 -2.31 -10.40
CA ARG A 228 -38.17 -1.23 -11.38
C ARG A 228 -39.03 -1.69 -12.54
N LEU A 229 -40.09 -0.93 -12.81
CA LEU A 229 -41.01 -1.17 -13.92
C LEU A 229 -41.71 0.15 -14.31
N PRO A 230 -42.26 0.26 -15.54
CA PRO A 230 -42.98 1.45 -15.98
C PRO A 230 -44.21 1.74 -15.11
N LEU A 231 -44.51 3.01 -14.86
CA LEU A 231 -45.62 3.43 -13.99
C LEU A 231 -46.98 2.84 -14.43
N GLU A 232 -47.24 2.82 -15.74
CA GLU A 232 -48.48 2.24 -16.32
C GLU A 232 -48.64 0.74 -16.02
N VAL A 233 -47.53 0.04 -15.84
CA VAL A 233 -47.49 -1.38 -15.46
C VAL A 233 -47.68 -1.52 -13.95
N TRP A 234 -47.09 -0.61 -13.16
CA TRP A 234 -47.27 -0.57 -11.69
C TRP A 234 -48.73 -0.43 -11.31
N GLU A 235 -49.46 0.47 -11.97
CA GLU A 235 -50.88 0.74 -11.72
C GLU A 235 -51.79 -0.45 -12.02
N ARG A 236 -51.36 -1.37 -12.89
CA ARG A 236 -52.12 -2.56 -13.31
C ARG A 236 -51.77 -3.82 -12.51
N ILE A 237 -50.70 -3.79 -11.72
CA ILE A 237 -50.29 -4.92 -10.88
C ILE A 237 -51.14 -4.91 -9.61
N GLU A 238 -52.02 -5.90 -9.45
CA GLU A 238 -52.61 -6.22 -8.15
C GLU A 238 -51.54 -6.89 -7.27
N LEU A 239 -51.08 -6.18 -6.24
CA LEU A 239 -50.18 -6.73 -5.23
C LEU A 239 -50.99 -7.56 -4.22
N PRO A 240 -50.79 -8.89 -4.14
CA PRO A 240 -51.51 -9.72 -3.19
C PRO A 240 -51.08 -9.38 -1.75
N GLY A 241 -52.06 -8.97 -0.93
CA GLY A 241 -51.89 -8.85 0.53
C GLY A 241 -51.58 -7.47 1.09
N LEU A 242 -51.53 -6.42 0.26
CA LEU A 242 -51.55 -5.04 0.78
C LEU A 242 -53.00 -4.60 0.95
N PRO A 243 -53.41 -4.05 2.12
CA PRO A 243 -54.76 -3.54 2.28
C PRO A 243 -55.00 -2.46 1.23
N LYS A 244 -56.09 -2.60 0.47
CA LYS A 244 -56.58 -1.56 -0.44
C LYS A 244 -56.73 -0.28 0.38
N ARG A 245 -56.13 0.82 -0.07
CA ARG A 245 -56.41 2.15 0.46
C ARG A 245 -57.84 2.53 0.16
#